data_AF-A0A6J8DYP7-F1
#
_entry.id   AF-A0A6J8DYP7-F1
#
_cell.length_a   1.000
_cell.length_b   1.000
_cell.length_c   1.000
_cell.angle_alpha   90.00
_cell.angle_beta   90.00
_cell.angle_gamma   90.00
#
_symmetry.space_group_name_H-M   'P 1'
#
loop_
_entity.id
_entity.type
_entity.pdbx_description
1 polymer ?
#
loop_
_entity_poly.entity_id
_entity_poly.type
_entity_poly.pdbx_seq_one_letter_code
_entity_poly.pdbx_strand_id
1 'polypeptide(L)'
;MSGKQISAWHSHCIRTVHQDTAKQDILSNLKPNEVLVIMDWAMKFIPFLHRENKRTFWEKGMSWHFCMCSNKAKGSTELKCYIHILDDGVQGWFTVTNILSDVMVALKKQNNVNMCFPKSDNAGCCYHCGSLLAFIQAQNLKGAPIQIKQYNF
;
A
#
# COMPACT_ATOMS: atom_id res chain seq x y z
N MET A 1 -33.39 5.43 1.38
CA MET A 1 -32.16 5.62 0.57
C MET A 1 -32.60 6.37 -0.69
N SER A 2 -31.90 7.32 -1.31
CA SER A 2 -30.59 7.00 -1.83
C SER A 2 -30.01 8.11 -2.75
N GLY A 3 -30.47 9.36 -2.80
CA GLY A 3 -29.87 10.34 -3.75
C GLY A 3 -28.36 10.57 -3.52
N LYS A 4 -27.99 10.88 -2.27
CA LYS A 4 -26.58 11.00 -1.86
C LYS A 4 -25.83 9.67 -1.91
N GLN A 5 -26.49 8.54 -1.66
CA GLN A 5 -25.87 7.22 -1.68
C GLN A 5 -25.62 6.72 -3.10
N ILE A 6 -26.53 6.99 -4.04
CA ILE A 6 -26.36 6.73 -5.48
C ILE A 6 -25.24 7.60 -6.02
N SER A 7 -25.20 8.89 -5.66
CA SER A 7 -24.11 9.78 -6.06
C SER A 7 -22.76 9.30 -5.49
N ALA A 8 -22.71 8.92 -4.20
CA ALA A 8 -21.50 8.36 -3.59
C ALA A 8 -21.06 7.06 -4.25
N TRP A 9 -22.00 6.18 -4.60
CA TRP A 9 -21.73 4.94 -5.33
C TRP A 9 -21.17 5.22 -6.73
N HIS A 10 -21.79 6.14 -7.48
CA HIS A 10 -21.32 6.53 -8.80
C HIS A 10 -19.90 7.15 -8.74
N SER A 11 -19.66 8.05 -7.79
CA SER A 11 -18.31 8.60 -7.54
C SER A 11 -17.31 7.51 -7.14
N HIS A 12 -17.73 6.49 -6.37
CA HIS A 12 -16.88 5.35 -6.06
C HIS A 12 -16.53 4.54 -7.33
N CYS A 13 -17.52 4.21 -8.17
CA CYS A 13 -17.28 3.50 -9.44
C CYS A 13 -16.31 4.26 -10.36
N ILE A 14 -16.52 5.57 -10.54
CA ILE A 14 -15.63 6.41 -11.36
C ILE A 14 -14.20 6.38 -10.81
N ARG A 15 -14.03 6.53 -9.49
CA ARG A 15 -12.70 6.47 -8.86
C ARG A 15 -12.03 5.11 -9.10
N THR A 16 -12.76 4.01 -8.95
CA THR A 16 -12.22 2.66 -9.19
C THR A 16 -11.71 2.52 -10.63
N VAL A 17 -12.48 2.96 -11.62
CA VAL A 17 -12.06 2.93 -13.03
C VAL A 17 -10.82 3.78 -13.25
N HIS A 18 -10.83 5.02 -12.75
CA HIS A 18 -9.70 5.94 -12.90
C HIS A 18 -8.42 5.41 -12.23
N GLN A 19 -8.54 4.82 -11.05
CA GLN A 19 -7.43 4.20 -10.33
C GLN A 19 -6.86 2.98 -11.05
N ASP A 20 -7.71 2.20 -11.72
CA ASP A 20 -7.25 1.05 -12.51
C ASP A 20 -6.53 1.52 -13.77
N THR A 21 -7.07 2.51 -14.49
CA THR A 21 -6.38 3.13 -15.63
C THR A 21 -5.01 3.69 -15.23
N ALA A 22 -4.95 4.48 -14.14
CA ALA A 22 -3.69 5.02 -13.65
C ALA A 22 -2.67 3.93 -13.25
N LYS A 23 -3.13 2.82 -12.67
CA LYS A 23 -2.28 1.67 -12.33
C LYS A 23 -1.74 1.00 -13.61
N GLN A 24 -2.59 0.79 -14.62
CA GLN A 24 -2.17 0.21 -15.90
C GLN A 24 -1.16 1.12 -16.62
N ASP A 25 -1.36 2.43 -16.58
CA ASP A 25 -0.44 3.41 -17.16
C ASP A 25 0.94 3.41 -16.47
N ILE A 26 0.97 3.27 -15.14
CA ILE A 26 2.24 3.16 -14.40
C ILE A 26 2.94 1.84 -14.72
N LEU A 27 2.19 0.73 -14.77
CA LEU A 27 2.73 -0.58 -15.13
C LEU A 27 3.25 -0.62 -16.57
N SER A 28 2.58 0.02 -17.52
CA SER A 28 3.03 0.07 -18.92
C SER A 28 4.31 0.89 -19.09
N ASN A 29 4.44 2.01 -18.36
CA ASN A 29 5.59 2.92 -18.44
C ASN A 29 6.76 2.59 -17.48
N LEU A 30 6.61 1.59 -16.61
CA LEU A 30 7.63 1.26 -15.61
C LEU A 30 8.99 0.90 -16.24
N LYS A 31 10.07 1.57 -15.81
CA LYS A 31 11.44 1.28 -16.24
C LYS A 31 12.09 0.20 -15.36
N PRO A 32 13.18 -0.46 -15.79
CA PRO A 32 13.84 -1.52 -15.00
C PRO A 32 14.41 -1.09 -13.64
N ASN A 33 14.60 0.22 -13.44
CA ASN A 33 15.10 0.81 -12.19
C ASN A 33 13.97 1.41 -11.33
N GLU A 34 12.71 1.15 -11.69
CA GLU A 34 11.52 1.68 -11.04
C GLU A 34 10.66 0.53 -10.49
N VAL A 35 10.03 0.74 -9.34
CA VAL A 35 9.16 -0.25 -8.70
C VAL A 35 7.80 0.37 -8.37
N LEU A 36 6.72 -0.34 -8.70
CA LEU A 36 5.38 -0.03 -8.23
C LEU A 36 5.12 -0.80 -6.94
N VAL A 37 4.80 -0.11 -5.85
CA VAL A 37 4.50 -0.74 -4.56
C VAL A 37 3.03 -0.52 -4.23
N ILE A 38 2.24 -1.58 -4.19
CA ILE A 38 0.84 -1.55 -3.78
C ILE A 38 0.78 -2.01 -2.33
N MET A 39 0.29 -1.14 -1.45
CA MET A 39 0.14 -1.39 -0.02
C MET A 39 -1.34 -1.57 0.32
N ASP A 40 -1.66 -2.64 1.03
CA ASP A 40 -3.00 -2.94 1.49
C ASP A 40 -2.97 -3.37 2.95
N TRP A 41 -3.86 -2.80 3.75
CA TRP A 41 -4.09 -3.27 5.11
C TRP A 41 -5.09 -4.41 5.09
N ALA A 42 -4.59 -5.63 5.24
CA ALA A 42 -5.44 -6.81 5.16
C ALA A 42 -6.34 -6.96 6.39
N MET A 43 -7.52 -7.55 6.18
CA MET A 43 -8.44 -7.91 7.26
C MET A 43 -7.74 -8.85 8.23
N LYS A 44 -7.85 -8.59 9.55
CA LYS A 44 -7.16 -9.36 10.60
C LYS A 44 -7.17 -10.87 10.35
N PHE A 45 -5.99 -11.48 10.42
CA PHE A 45 -5.86 -12.93 10.28
C PHE A 45 -6.31 -13.60 11.59
N ILE A 46 -7.25 -14.53 11.48
CA ILE A 46 -7.70 -15.36 12.60
C ILE A 46 -7.20 -16.78 12.32
N PRO A 47 -6.25 -17.32 13.11
CA PRO A 47 -5.86 -18.71 12.97
C PRO A 47 -7.10 -19.59 13.21
N PHE A 48 -7.39 -20.46 12.24
CA PHE A 48 -8.54 -21.36 12.19
C PHE A 48 -8.64 -22.21 13.47
N LEU A 49 -9.34 -21.75 14.51
CA LEU A 49 -9.75 -22.62 15.62
C LEU A 49 -10.91 -22.10 16.50
N HIS A 50 -11.51 -20.93 16.25
CA HIS A 50 -12.70 -20.54 17.00
C HIS A 50 -13.80 -19.96 16.11
N ARG A 51 -14.89 -20.72 16.00
CA ARG A 51 -16.17 -20.29 15.44
C ARG A 51 -16.84 -19.31 16.41
N GLU A 52 -16.35 -18.06 16.50
CA GLU A 52 -17.00 -17.02 17.31
C GLU A 52 -17.99 -16.17 16.50
N ASN A 53 -18.98 -15.64 17.22
CA ASN A 53 -20.00 -14.71 16.74
C ASN A 53 -19.40 -13.56 15.92
N LYS A 54 -20.02 -13.26 14.76
CA LYS A 54 -19.58 -12.27 13.76
C LYS A 54 -19.30 -10.84 14.29
N ARG A 55 -19.66 -10.53 15.54
CA ARG A 55 -19.48 -9.21 16.15
C ARG A 55 -18.05 -8.93 16.65
N THR A 56 -17.29 -9.96 17.04
CA THR A 56 -15.91 -9.80 17.59
C THR A 56 -14.80 -10.08 16.56
N PHE A 57 -15.18 -10.36 15.30
CA PHE A 57 -14.27 -10.68 14.20
C PHE A 57 -13.24 -9.56 13.92
N TRP A 58 -13.64 -8.30 14.09
CA TRP A 58 -12.77 -7.14 13.83
C TRP A 58 -11.82 -6.81 14.98
N GLU A 59 -12.00 -7.43 16.14
CA GLU A 59 -11.29 -7.06 17.37
C GLU A 59 -10.19 -8.06 17.71
N LYS A 60 -10.45 -9.38 17.61
CA LYS A 60 -9.57 -10.45 18.14
C LYS A 60 -8.69 -11.18 17.09
N GLY A 61 -8.00 -10.46 16.21
CA GLY A 61 -7.10 -11.09 15.23
C GLY A 61 -5.79 -10.33 15.05
N MET A 62 -4.79 -11.00 14.49
CA MET A 62 -3.49 -10.41 14.19
C MET A 62 -3.62 -9.45 13.02
N SER A 63 -3.13 -8.23 13.21
CA SER A 63 -3.03 -7.25 12.15
C SER A 63 -1.91 -7.64 11.19
N TRP A 64 -2.14 -7.52 9.90
CA TRP A 64 -1.12 -7.81 8.91
C TRP A 64 -1.23 -6.83 7.75
N HIS A 65 -0.07 -6.49 7.22
CA HIS A 65 0.07 -5.53 6.14
C HIS A 65 0.72 -6.20 4.96
N PHE A 66 0.09 -6.03 3.80
CA PHE A 66 0.51 -6.63 2.56
C PHE A 66 1.11 -5.57 1.64
N CYS A 67 2.35 -5.78 1.23
CA CYS A 67 3.05 -4.93 0.28
C CYS A 67 3.39 -5.75 -0.96
N MET A 68 2.78 -5.44 -2.09
CA MET A 68 3.14 -6.02 -3.38
C MET A 68 4.04 -5.05 -4.15
N CYS A 69 5.23 -5.50 -4.52
CA CYS A 69 6.20 -4.76 -5.29
C CYS A 69 6.31 -5.38 -6.69
N SER A 70 6.03 -4.59 -7.72
CA SER A 70 6.14 -4.97 -9.12
C SER A 70 7.34 -4.26 -9.74
N ASN A 71 8.29 -5.01 -10.29
CA ASN A 71 9.44 -4.50 -11.05
C ASN A 71 9.45 -5.12 -12.45
N LYS A 72 9.93 -4.38 -13.46
CA LYS A 72 10.21 -4.95 -14.79
C LYS A 72 11.67 -5.38 -14.90
N ALA A 73 11.92 -6.68 -14.87
CA ALA A 73 13.26 -7.23 -15.08
C ALA A 73 13.32 -7.93 -16.44
N LYS A 74 14.25 -7.53 -17.31
CA LYS A 74 14.62 -8.23 -18.55
C LYS A 74 13.43 -8.75 -19.41
N GLY A 75 12.35 -7.98 -19.52
CA GLY A 75 11.18 -8.33 -20.34
C GLY A 75 10.06 -9.09 -19.63
N SER A 76 10.23 -9.48 -18.37
CA SER A 76 9.17 -10.01 -17.50
C SER A 76 8.88 -9.08 -16.32
N THR A 77 7.63 -9.12 -15.84
CA THR A 77 7.23 -8.41 -14.63
C THR A 77 7.45 -9.33 -13.43
N GLU A 78 8.44 -9.00 -12.60
CA GLU A 78 8.68 -9.69 -11.33
C GLU A 78 7.78 -9.09 -10.25
N LEU A 79 6.99 -9.95 -9.61
CA LEU A 79 6.16 -9.60 -8.47
C LEU A 79 6.80 -10.15 -7.20
N LYS A 80 7.05 -9.27 -6.24
CA LYS A 80 7.52 -9.63 -4.90
C LYS A 80 6.48 -9.19 -3.89
N CYS A 81 6.15 -10.07 -2.94
CA CYS A 81 5.19 -9.78 -1.90
C CYS A 81 5.90 -9.79 -0.55
N TYR A 82 5.76 -8.70 0.21
CA TYR A 82 6.20 -8.58 1.59
C TYR A 82 4.98 -8.60 2.49
N ILE A 83 5.00 -9.48 3.48
CA ILE A 83 3.93 -9.63 4.46
C ILE A 83 4.50 -9.26 5.81
N HIS A 84 3.94 -8.22 6.44
CA HIS A 84 4.31 -7.80 7.79
C HIS A 84 3.18 -8.21 8.72
N ILE A 85 3.46 -9.14 9.64
CA ILE A 85 2.51 -9.55 10.69
C ILE A 85 2.83 -8.74 11.94
N LEU A 86 1.80 -8.12 12.52
CA LEU A 86 1.90 -7.30 13.73
C LEU A 86 1.02 -7.88 14.81
N ASP A 87 1.62 -8.30 15.93
CA ASP A 87 0.90 -8.87 17.07
C ASP A 87 -0.01 -7.83 17.75
N ASP A 88 0.50 -6.63 18.02
CA ASP A 88 -0.23 -5.51 18.65
C ASP A 88 -0.28 -4.24 17.78
N GLY A 89 -0.32 -4.42 16.46
CA GLY A 89 -0.32 -3.31 15.50
C GLY A 89 -1.64 -2.56 15.46
N VAL A 90 -1.66 -1.33 16.00
CA VAL A 90 -2.74 -0.36 15.75
C VAL A 90 -2.66 0.10 14.29
N GLN A 91 -3.81 0.06 13.63
CA GLN A 91 -4.01 0.60 12.30
C GLN A 91 -3.77 2.12 12.32
N GLY A 92 -2.59 2.56 11.88
CA GLY A 92 -2.18 3.96 11.99
C GLY A 92 -1.02 4.31 11.08
N TRP A 93 -0.90 5.61 10.79
CA TRP A 93 0.10 6.15 9.87
C TRP A 93 1.54 5.82 10.27
N PHE A 94 1.84 5.81 11.58
CA PHE A 94 3.18 5.52 12.09
C PHE A 94 3.65 4.11 11.74
N THR A 95 2.76 3.12 11.92
CA THR A 95 3.02 1.73 11.56
C THR A 95 3.31 1.60 10.06
N VAL A 96 2.50 2.25 9.23
CA VAL A 96 2.67 2.25 7.76
C VAL A 96 4.01 2.89 7.36
N THR A 97 4.42 3.99 8.00
CA THR A 97 5.71 4.63 7.69
C THR A 97 6.91 3.73 7.97
N ASN A 98 6.86 2.95 9.05
CA ASN A 98 7.93 2.03 9.42
C ASN A 98 7.98 0.84 8.45
N ILE A 99 6.82 0.27 8.10
CA ILE A 99 6.73 -0.81 7.10
C ILE A 99 7.26 -0.33 5.75
N LEU A 100 6.85 0.86 5.30
CA LEU A 100 7.32 1.43 4.05
C LEU A 100 8.84 1.60 4.04
N SER A 101 9.43 2.05 5.15
CA SER A 101 10.87 2.23 5.29
C SER A 101 11.62 0.89 5.21
N ASP A 102 11.10 -0.14 5.87
CA ASP A 102 11.69 -1.49 5.84
C ASP A 102 11.63 -2.11 4.43
N VAL A 103 10.48 -2.03 3.77
CA VAL A 103 10.31 -2.47 2.38
C VAL A 103 11.28 -1.75 1.45
N MET A 104 11.50 -0.44 1.61
CA MET A 104 12.47 0.31 0.81
C MET A 104 13.91 -0.17 1.00
N VAL A 105 14.32 -0.46 2.24
CA VAL A 105 15.65 -1.00 2.54
C VAL A 105 15.81 -2.40 1.94
N ALA A 106 14.79 -3.25 2.05
CA ALA A 106 14.78 -4.59 1.46
C ALA A 106 14.87 -4.53 -0.07
N LEU A 107 14.12 -3.65 -0.72
CA LEU A 107 14.12 -3.47 -2.18
C LEU A 107 15.47 -2.97 -2.69
N LYS A 108 16.12 -2.03 -1.98
CA LYS A 108 17.44 -1.55 -2.40
C LYS A 108 18.50 -2.64 -2.35
N LYS A 109 18.51 -3.46 -1.29
CA LYS A 109 19.47 -4.57 -1.14
C LYS A 109 19.32 -5.62 -2.26
N GLN A 110 18.10 -5.88 -2.72
CA GLN A 110 17.84 -6.96 -3.67
C GLN A 110 17.93 -6.54 -5.14
N ASN A 111 17.38 -5.38 -5.50
CA ASN A 111 17.12 -5.04 -6.91
C ASN A 111 17.81 -3.74 -7.37
N ASN A 112 18.60 -3.08 -6.51
CA ASN A 112 19.35 -1.85 -6.81
C ASN A 112 18.48 -0.76 -7.50
N VAL A 113 17.21 -0.68 -7.09
CA VAL A 113 16.16 0.21 -7.62
C VAL A 113 16.38 1.62 -7.09
N ASN A 114 16.17 2.63 -7.94
CA ASN A 114 16.37 4.04 -7.57
C ASN A 114 15.06 4.80 -7.34
N MET A 115 13.94 4.31 -7.88
CA MET A 115 12.67 5.03 -7.88
C MET A 115 11.50 4.13 -7.48
N CYS A 116 10.60 4.66 -6.66
CA CYS A 116 9.41 3.97 -6.16
C CYS A 116 8.13 4.77 -6.45
N PHE A 117 7.10 4.05 -6.88
CA PHE A 117 5.73 4.53 -7.02
C PHE A 117 4.85 3.79 -6.00
N PRO A 118 4.70 4.32 -4.77
CA PRO A 118 3.74 3.77 -3.81
C PRO A 118 2.30 4.09 -4.22
N LYS A 119 1.45 3.07 -4.16
CA LYS A 119 0.00 3.14 -4.24
C LYS A 119 -0.56 2.53 -2.96
N SER A 120 -1.42 3.25 -2.25
CA SER A 120 -2.12 2.68 -1.11
C SER A 120 -3.54 2.28 -1.45
N ASP A 121 -4.14 1.49 -0.56
CA ASP A 121 -5.59 1.42 -0.45
C ASP A 121 -6.16 2.80 0.02
N ASN A 122 -7.47 2.97 -0.15
CA ASN A 122 -8.19 4.17 0.25
C ASN A 122 -8.68 4.11 1.72
N ALA A 123 -8.04 3.33 2.59
CA ALA A 123 -8.37 3.29 4.00
C ALA A 123 -7.97 4.62 4.64
N GLY A 124 -8.98 5.48 4.83
CA GLY A 124 -8.79 6.87 5.27
C GLY A 124 -8.16 7.06 6.64
N CYS A 125 -8.07 6.02 7.47
CA CYS A 125 -7.39 6.12 8.76
C CYS A 125 -5.87 5.91 8.68
N CYS A 126 -5.34 5.30 7.61
CA CYS A 126 -3.92 4.94 7.52
C CYS A 126 -3.15 5.77 6.51
N TYR A 127 -3.80 6.07 5.39
CA TYR A 127 -3.16 6.65 4.23
C TYR A 127 -3.58 8.10 4.02
N HIS A 128 -4.83 8.47 4.31
CA HIS A 128 -5.32 9.87 4.24
C HIS A 128 -4.85 10.72 5.43
N CYS A 129 -3.54 10.82 5.64
CA CYS A 129 -2.99 11.74 6.63
C CYS A 129 -1.85 12.57 6.03
N GLY A 130 -1.89 13.89 6.27
CA GLY A 130 -0.83 14.80 5.84
C GLY A 130 0.55 14.43 6.41
N SER A 131 0.56 13.78 7.59
CA SER A 131 1.78 13.30 8.23
C SER A 131 2.51 12.22 7.43
N LEU A 132 1.80 11.31 6.75
CA LEU A 132 2.41 10.30 5.87
C LEU A 132 3.04 10.96 4.64
N LEU A 133 2.35 11.92 4.03
CA LEU A 133 2.88 12.68 2.90
C LEU A 133 4.11 13.51 3.30
N ALA A 134 4.05 14.17 4.44
CA ALA A 134 5.18 14.92 5.00
C ALA A 134 6.37 14.00 5.32
N PHE A 135 6.12 12.79 5.84
CA PHE A 135 7.15 11.79 6.08
C PHE A 135 7.82 11.34 4.76
N ILE A 136 7.02 11.00 3.74
CA ILE A 136 7.51 10.63 2.40
C ILE A 136 8.39 11.74 1.82
N GLN A 137 7.94 12.99 1.92
CA GLN A 137 8.70 14.14 1.43
C GLN A 137 9.99 14.38 2.24
N ALA A 138 9.94 14.23 3.56
CA ALA A 138 11.11 14.31 4.42
C ALA A 138 12.14 13.21 4.12
N GLN A 139 11.69 11.99 3.82
CA GLN A 139 12.57 10.88 3.40
C GLN A 139 13.22 11.18 2.05
N ASN A 140 12.46 11.70 1.08
CA ASN A 140 13.01 12.14 -0.20
C ASN A 140 14.09 13.22 -0.04
N LEU A 141 13.88 14.19 0.85
CA LEU A 141 14.83 15.29 1.12
C LEU A 141 16.07 14.84 1.91
N LYS A 142 15.94 13.88 2.81
CA LYS A 142 17.05 13.34 3.62
C LYS A 142 17.98 12.38 2.87
N GLY A 143 17.72 12.13 1.58
CA GLY A 143 18.52 11.20 0.78
C GLY A 143 18.18 9.75 1.08
N ALA A 144 16.89 9.43 1.17
CA ALA A 144 16.43 8.05 1.30
C ALA A 144 17.02 7.15 0.20
N PRO A 145 17.20 5.85 0.51
CA PRO A 145 17.79 4.89 -0.42
C PRO A 145 17.12 4.83 -1.81
N ILE A 146 15.84 5.18 -1.89
CA ILE A 146 15.00 5.16 -3.11
C ILE A 146 14.16 6.45 -3.12
N GLN A 147 14.07 7.13 -4.28
CA GLN A 147 13.25 8.34 -4.42
C GLN A 147 11.79 8.00 -4.74
N ILE A 148 10.87 8.60 -4.00
CA ILE A 148 9.42 8.45 -4.19
C ILE A 148 8.93 9.61 -5.06
N LYS A 149 8.57 9.34 -6.32
CA LYS A 149 8.16 10.39 -7.28
C LYS A 149 6.70 10.78 -7.17
N GLN A 150 5.83 9.80 -6.98
CA GLN A 150 4.39 10.03 -6.95
C GLN A 150 3.75 9.02 -6.00
N TYR A 151 2.92 9.53 -5.11
CA TYR A 151 2.09 8.74 -4.22
C TYR A 151 0.65 8.81 -4.72
N ASN A 152 0.06 7.66 -5.05
CA ASN A 152 -1.32 7.59 -5.54
C ASN A 152 -2.23 6.92 -4.49
N PHE A 153 -3.36 7.58 -4.22
CA PHE A 153 -4.46 7.09 -3.37
C PHE A 153 -5.52 6.32 -4.17
#